data_AF-A0AB94IWB8-F1
#
_entry.id   AF-A0AB94IWB8-F1
#
_cell.length_a   1.000
_cell.length_b   1.000
_cell.length_c   1.000
_cell.angle_alpha   90.00
_cell.angle_beta   90.00
_cell.angle_gamma   90.00
#
_symmetry.space_group_name_H-M   'P 1'
#
loop_
_entity.id
_entity.type
_entity.pdbx_description
1 polymer ?
#
loop_
_entity_poly.entity_id
_entity_poly.type
_entity_poly.pdbx_seq_one_letter_code
_entity_poly.pdbx_strand_id
1 'polypeptide(L)'
;MLTKAKCPACGGALELNPGLERGICVYCGSEFLVREAIQKFKAEVDGLPTLQNMLIRAEQKLFDGDQEGAEALYEKILEGAPTCHEAWWGMFKVKFLRNDFTFYEGTIGRTRAMIENLGSSREALRAIEYAPDDVKVFYSGEIERIKRKWEADLAPHEAREAALARRRAEQRKEDEEKEKEKENTMKGIGRIMVVGIVLSLLVVASTDSSVGTGIDSPACWGAFSFWGCLLGWGLTVMMR
;
A
#
# COMPACT_ATOMS: atom_id res chain seq x y z
N MET A 1 -44.16 3.26 -47.11
CA MET A 1 -44.08 2.32 -45.96
C MET A 1 -44.46 3.09 -44.71
N LEU A 2 -45.41 2.59 -43.94
CA LEU A 2 -45.74 3.13 -42.62
C LEU A 2 -44.83 2.45 -41.58
N THR A 3 -44.37 3.19 -40.58
CA THR A 3 -43.50 2.72 -39.50
C THR A 3 -44.24 2.82 -38.18
N LYS A 4 -44.17 1.76 -37.37
CA LYS A 4 -44.78 1.73 -36.04
C LYS A 4 -44.03 2.70 -35.11
N ALA A 5 -44.78 3.43 -34.29
CA ALA A 5 -44.28 4.37 -33.29
C ALA A 5 -45.24 4.43 -32.09
N LYS A 6 -44.83 5.08 -31.00
CA LYS A 6 -45.73 5.46 -29.89
C LYS A 6 -45.80 6.97 -29.78
N CYS A 7 -46.97 7.48 -29.41
CA CYS A 7 -47.12 8.90 -29.11
C CYS A 7 -46.25 9.30 -27.92
N PRO A 8 -45.40 10.34 -28.03
CA PRO A 8 -44.56 10.77 -26.92
C PRO A 8 -45.36 11.39 -25.75
N ALA A 9 -46.57 11.89 -26.00
CA ALA A 9 -47.42 12.53 -25.00
C ALA A 9 -48.33 11.56 -24.24
N CYS A 10 -48.98 10.62 -24.94
CA CYS A 10 -49.96 9.71 -24.33
C CYS A 10 -49.61 8.22 -24.40
N GLY A 11 -48.53 7.86 -25.11
CA GLY A 11 -48.11 6.46 -25.27
C GLY A 11 -48.95 5.62 -26.23
N GLY A 12 -49.98 6.20 -26.88
CA GLY A 12 -50.82 5.50 -27.86
C GLY A 12 -50.01 4.97 -29.05
N ALA A 13 -50.35 3.77 -29.54
CA ALA A 13 -49.68 3.15 -30.67
C ALA A 13 -50.06 3.84 -31.99
N LEU A 14 -49.06 4.25 -32.78
CA LEU A 14 -49.23 5.02 -34.02
C LEU A 14 -48.52 4.31 -35.18
N GLU A 15 -49.05 4.48 -36.38
CA GLU A 15 -48.38 4.11 -37.63
C GLU A 15 -48.12 5.39 -38.44
N LEU A 16 -46.84 5.76 -38.56
CA LEU A 16 -46.43 7.04 -39.12
C LEU A 16 -45.74 6.86 -40.47
N ASN A 17 -45.92 7.80 -41.39
CA ASN A 17 -45.16 7.86 -42.63
C ASN A 17 -43.85 8.63 -42.40
N PRO A 18 -42.65 8.02 -42.55
CA PRO A 18 -41.36 8.67 -42.33
C PRO A 18 -41.10 9.89 -43.23
N GLY A 19 -41.84 10.03 -44.33
CA GLY A 19 -41.74 11.18 -45.24
C GLY A 19 -42.39 12.46 -44.72
N LEU A 20 -43.12 12.42 -43.59
CA LEU A 20 -43.74 13.59 -42.97
C LEU A 20 -42.90 14.09 -41.79
N GLU A 21 -42.78 15.41 -41.62
CA GLU A 21 -42.03 15.99 -40.49
C GLU A 21 -42.83 16.04 -39.19
N ARG A 22 -44.11 16.42 -39.27
CA ARG A 22 -45.02 16.60 -38.14
C ARG A 22 -46.24 15.70 -38.27
N GLY A 23 -46.70 15.18 -37.12
CA GLY A 23 -47.89 14.36 -37.01
C GLY A 23 -48.74 14.80 -35.82
N ILE A 24 -50.05 14.56 -35.91
CA ILE A 24 -51.01 14.81 -34.83
C ILE A 24 -51.46 13.46 -34.28
N CYS A 25 -51.49 13.34 -32.95
CA CYS A 25 -51.91 12.09 -32.33
C CYS A 25 -53.44 11.95 -32.40
N VAL A 26 -53.93 10.85 -32.94
CA VAL A 26 -55.37 10.54 -33.00
C VAL A 26 -56.01 10.31 -31.63
N TYR A 27 -55.21 10.05 -30.58
CA TYR A 27 -55.71 9.74 -29.24
C TYR A 27 -55.76 10.97 -28.32
N CYS A 28 -54.73 11.82 -28.33
CA CYS A 28 -54.63 12.97 -27.42
C CYS A 28 -54.60 14.32 -28.13
N GLY A 29 -54.56 14.35 -29.47
CA GLY A 29 -54.53 15.60 -30.25
C GLY A 29 -53.22 16.37 -30.19
N SER A 30 -52.19 15.88 -29.50
CA SER A 30 -50.89 16.57 -29.44
C SER A 30 -50.16 16.52 -30.77
N GLU A 31 -49.56 17.64 -31.18
CA GLU A 31 -48.56 17.67 -32.26
C GLU A 31 -47.22 17.08 -31.79
N PHE A 32 -46.56 16.32 -32.66
CA PHE A 32 -45.25 15.76 -32.40
C PHE A 32 -44.42 15.69 -33.70
N LEU A 33 -43.10 15.60 -33.54
CA LEU A 33 -42.18 15.35 -34.63
C LEU A 33 -42.12 13.84 -34.93
N VAL A 34 -42.44 13.48 -36.17
CA VAL A 34 -42.53 12.08 -36.62
C VAL A 34 -41.19 11.36 -36.44
N ARG A 35 -40.08 12.04 -36.72
CA ARG A 35 -38.73 11.49 -36.54
C ARG A 35 -38.42 11.15 -35.09
N GLU A 36 -38.79 12.01 -34.14
CA GLU A 36 -38.57 11.79 -32.70
C GLU A 36 -39.40 10.63 -32.16
N ALA A 37 -40.67 10.54 -32.57
CA ALA A 37 -41.56 9.46 -32.16
C ALA A 37 -41.09 8.09 -32.68
N ILE A 38 -40.61 8.02 -33.93
CA ILE A 38 -40.02 6.80 -34.50
C ILE A 38 -38.71 6.45 -33.81
N GLN A 39 -37.84 7.44 -33.52
CA GLN A 39 -36.55 7.19 -32.88
C GLN A 39 -36.71 6.71 -31.44
N LYS A 40 -37.64 7.28 -30.67
CA LYS A 40 -37.96 6.84 -29.31
C LYS A 40 -38.55 5.43 -29.30
N PHE A 41 -39.43 5.12 -30.25
CA PHE A 41 -39.98 3.77 -30.39
C PHE A 41 -38.93 2.75 -30.82
N LYS A 42 -38.03 3.09 -31.75
CA LYS A 42 -36.90 2.22 -32.12
C LYS A 42 -35.94 1.98 -30.94
N ALA A 43 -35.68 3.00 -30.11
CA ALA A 43 -34.90 2.82 -28.88
C ALA A 43 -35.60 1.87 -27.88
N GLU A 44 -36.94 1.82 -27.88
CA GLU A 44 -37.74 0.95 -27.01
C GLU A 44 -37.92 -0.47 -27.58
N VAL A 45 -37.95 -0.64 -28.91
CA VAL A 45 -38.30 -1.89 -29.60
C VAL A 45 -37.09 -2.63 -30.21
N ASP A 46 -36.04 -1.93 -30.66
CA ASP A 46 -34.87 -2.56 -31.30
C ASP A 46 -33.81 -3.05 -30.28
N GLY A 47 -34.10 -3.03 -28.97
CA GLY A 47 -33.15 -3.52 -27.96
C GLY A 47 -31.83 -2.74 -27.92
N LEU A 48 -31.78 -1.53 -28.50
CA LEU A 48 -30.70 -0.57 -28.27
C LEU A 48 -30.62 -0.36 -26.77
N PRO A 49 -29.50 -0.73 -26.12
CA PRO A 49 -29.42 -0.56 -24.69
C PRO A 49 -29.48 0.94 -24.42
N THR A 50 -30.60 1.40 -23.85
CA THR A 50 -30.70 2.73 -23.29
C THR A 50 -29.53 2.96 -22.34
N LEU A 51 -29.08 4.20 -22.20
CA LEU A 51 -27.99 4.57 -21.29
C LEU A 51 -28.15 3.90 -19.91
N GLN A 52 -29.37 3.88 -19.37
CA GLN A 52 -29.72 3.22 -18.12
C GLN A 52 -29.52 1.69 -18.16
N ASN A 53 -29.90 1.00 -19.24
CA ASN A 53 -29.68 -0.43 -19.39
C ASN A 53 -28.18 -0.75 -19.49
N MET A 54 -27.37 0.11 -20.10
CA MET A 54 -25.91 -0.05 -20.12
C MET A 54 -25.31 0.11 -18.72
N LEU A 55 -25.77 1.11 -17.96
CA LEU A 55 -25.35 1.33 -16.57
C LEU A 55 -25.72 0.14 -15.67
N ILE A 56 -26.95 -0.36 -15.76
CA ILE A 56 -27.40 -1.53 -14.99
C ILE A 56 -26.52 -2.75 -15.30
N ARG A 57 -26.22 -3.01 -16.58
CA ARG A 57 -25.33 -4.12 -16.98
C ARG A 57 -23.91 -3.95 -16.48
N ALA A 58 -23.39 -2.72 -16.49
CA ALA A 58 -22.06 -2.42 -15.96
C ALA A 58 -21.99 -2.67 -14.45
N GLU A 59 -23.03 -2.29 -13.70
CA GLU A 59 -23.12 -2.55 -12.26
C GLU A 59 -23.25 -4.04 -11.94
N GLN A 60 -24.05 -4.78 -12.73
CA GLN A 60 -24.15 -6.23 -12.61
C GLN A 60 -22.80 -6.92 -12.80
N LYS A 61 -22.06 -6.53 -13.85
CA LYS A 61 -20.69 -7.06 -14.07
C LYS A 61 -19.76 -6.74 -12.91
N LEU A 62 -19.83 -5.53 -12.36
CA LEU A 62 -19.05 -5.16 -11.20
C LEU A 62 -19.38 -6.04 -9.97
N PHE A 63 -20.66 -6.32 -9.76
CA PHE A 63 -21.14 -7.20 -8.69
C PHE A 63 -20.72 -8.66 -8.90
N ASP A 64 -20.74 -9.13 -10.14
CA ASP A 64 -20.30 -10.48 -10.54
C ASP A 64 -18.78 -10.64 -10.50
N GLY A 65 -18.03 -9.56 -10.22
CA GLY A 65 -16.57 -9.55 -10.20
C GLY A 65 -15.90 -9.43 -11.58
N ASP A 66 -16.68 -9.31 -12.66
CA ASP A 66 -16.19 -9.05 -14.02
C ASP A 66 -15.83 -7.56 -14.19
N GLN A 67 -14.70 -7.18 -13.60
CA GLN A 67 -14.23 -5.80 -13.56
C GLN A 67 -13.80 -5.28 -14.92
N GLU A 68 -13.12 -6.09 -15.72
CA GLU A 68 -12.70 -5.72 -17.08
C GLU A 68 -13.92 -5.47 -17.97
N GLY A 69 -14.94 -6.33 -17.87
CA GLY A 69 -16.20 -6.14 -18.58
C GLY A 69 -16.98 -4.92 -18.07
N ALA A 70 -16.94 -4.63 -16.77
CA ALA A 70 -17.57 -3.42 -16.22
C ALA A 70 -16.85 -2.15 -16.70
N GLU A 71 -15.52 -2.10 -16.67
CA GLU A 71 -14.71 -0.98 -17.16
C GLU A 71 -15.01 -0.72 -18.65
N ALA A 72 -14.96 -1.75 -19.50
CA ALA A 72 -15.25 -1.62 -20.91
C ALA A 72 -16.65 -1.06 -21.19
N LEU A 73 -17.65 -1.44 -20.38
CA LEU A 73 -19.00 -0.87 -20.50
C LEU A 73 -19.05 0.59 -20.05
N TYR A 74 -18.38 0.96 -18.96
CA TYR A 74 -18.31 2.35 -18.52
C TYR A 74 -17.57 3.25 -19.51
N GLU A 75 -16.47 2.79 -20.11
CA GLU A 75 -15.78 3.52 -21.18
C GLU A 75 -16.71 3.76 -22.37
N LYS A 76 -17.41 2.71 -22.83
CA LYS A 76 -18.39 2.83 -23.92
C LYS A 76 -19.53 3.78 -23.58
N ILE A 77 -19.99 3.81 -22.33
CA ILE A 77 -20.96 4.80 -21.87
C ILE A 77 -20.39 6.22 -21.99
N LEU A 78 -19.16 6.41 -21.53
CA LEU A 78 -18.50 7.72 -21.51
C LEU A 78 -18.14 8.25 -22.91
N GLU A 79 -17.91 7.37 -23.88
CA GLU A 79 -17.77 7.74 -25.30
C GLU A 79 -19.05 8.38 -25.85
N GLY A 80 -20.23 7.86 -25.48
CA GLY A 80 -21.53 8.38 -25.91
C GLY A 80 -22.08 9.50 -25.02
N ALA A 81 -21.76 9.48 -23.73
CA ALA A 81 -22.27 10.38 -22.71
C ALA A 81 -21.13 10.78 -21.74
N PRO A 82 -20.25 11.72 -22.13
CA PRO A 82 -19.05 12.05 -21.35
C PRO A 82 -19.34 12.70 -19.99
N THR A 83 -20.54 13.24 -19.80
CA THR A 83 -21.01 13.86 -18.56
C THR A 83 -21.84 12.93 -17.69
N CYS A 84 -21.91 11.63 -17.99
CA CYS A 84 -22.63 10.66 -17.16
C CYS A 84 -21.89 10.42 -15.85
N HIS A 85 -22.42 10.95 -14.74
CA HIS A 85 -21.78 10.86 -13.43
C HIS A 85 -21.76 9.42 -12.90
N GLU A 86 -22.79 8.62 -13.19
CA GLU A 86 -22.88 7.22 -12.75
C GLU A 86 -21.78 6.36 -13.39
N ALA A 87 -21.44 6.64 -14.65
CA ALA A 87 -20.35 5.94 -15.32
C ALA A 87 -18.98 6.33 -14.75
N TRP A 88 -18.76 7.61 -14.45
CA TRP A 88 -17.54 8.06 -13.76
C TRP A 88 -17.43 7.45 -12.36
N TRP A 89 -18.53 7.38 -11.62
CA TRP A 89 -18.58 6.73 -10.31
C TRP A 89 -18.30 5.22 -10.42
N GLY A 90 -18.89 4.55 -11.41
CA GLY A 90 -18.60 3.16 -11.75
C GLY A 90 -17.11 2.90 -11.99
N MET A 91 -16.47 3.77 -12.78
CA MET A 91 -15.04 3.71 -13.06
C MET A 91 -14.19 3.89 -11.80
N PHE A 92 -14.57 4.82 -10.93
CA PHE A 92 -13.94 5.01 -9.63
C PHE A 92 -13.98 3.72 -8.79
N LYS A 93 -15.15 3.07 -8.72
CA LYS A 93 -15.31 1.79 -8.00
C LYS A 93 -14.39 0.71 -8.56
N VAL A 94 -14.37 0.52 -9.88
CA VAL A 94 -13.52 -0.50 -10.53
C VAL A 94 -12.04 -0.28 -10.23
N LYS A 95 -11.57 0.97 -10.36
CA LYS A 95 -10.13 1.27 -10.26
C LYS A 95 -9.60 1.32 -8.84
N PHE A 96 -10.39 1.86 -7.92
CA PHE A 96 -9.92 2.18 -6.57
C PHE A 96 -10.45 1.24 -5.50
N LEU A 97 -11.71 0.77 -5.62
CA LEU A 97 -12.31 -0.08 -4.59
C LEU A 97 -12.02 -1.57 -4.77
N ARG A 98 -11.27 -1.93 -5.82
CA ARG A 98 -10.79 -3.29 -6.09
C ARG A 98 -9.72 -3.77 -5.14
N ASN A 99 -8.88 -2.85 -4.64
CA ASN A 99 -7.69 -3.26 -3.90
C ASN A 99 -8.09 -3.68 -2.50
N ASP A 100 -8.33 -4.98 -2.31
CA ASP A 100 -8.14 -5.64 -1.02
C ASP A 100 -6.68 -5.42 -0.64
N PHE A 101 -6.44 -4.39 0.16
CA PHE A 101 -5.10 -4.04 0.58
C PHE A 101 -4.51 -5.21 1.37
N THR A 102 -3.49 -5.84 0.80
CA THR A 102 -2.63 -6.75 1.55
C THR A 102 -1.62 -5.90 2.32
N PHE A 103 -1.87 -5.73 3.62
CA PHE A 103 -1.02 -4.92 4.48
C PHE A 103 0.23 -5.71 4.92
N TYR A 104 1.34 -5.52 4.20
CA TYR A 104 2.67 -6.05 4.58
C TYR A 104 3.70 -4.95 4.83
N GLU A 105 4.79 -5.28 5.53
CA GLU A 105 5.88 -4.34 5.86
C GLU A 105 6.40 -3.68 4.56
N GLY A 106 6.46 -2.34 4.51
CA GLY A 106 6.82 -1.58 3.30
C GLY A 106 5.67 -1.21 2.34
N THR A 107 4.43 -1.66 2.57
CA THR A 107 3.24 -1.15 1.83
C THR A 107 2.45 -0.07 2.55
N ILE A 108 2.60 0.02 3.87
CA ILE A 108 1.84 0.93 4.74
C ILE A 108 1.89 2.37 4.24
N GLY A 109 3.08 2.89 3.89
CA GLY A 109 3.23 4.23 3.33
C GLY A 109 2.51 4.44 1.99
N ARG A 110 2.51 3.43 1.10
CA ARG A 110 1.77 3.49 -0.17
C ARG A 110 0.26 3.49 0.06
N THR A 111 -0.21 2.66 0.98
CA THR A 111 -1.63 2.59 1.34
C THR A 111 -2.10 3.90 1.97
N ARG A 112 -1.31 4.50 2.85
CA ARG A 112 -1.59 5.83 3.43
C ARG A 112 -1.73 6.90 2.35
N ALA A 113 -0.78 6.98 1.42
CA ALA A 113 -0.87 7.92 0.30
C ALA A 113 -2.12 7.67 -0.57
N MET A 114 -2.52 6.42 -0.77
CA MET A 114 -3.74 6.10 -1.52
C MET A 114 -5.02 6.52 -0.78
N ILE A 115 -5.09 6.32 0.54
CA ILE A 115 -6.20 6.78 1.40
C ILE A 115 -6.34 8.31 1.34
N GLU A 116 -5.21 9.03 1.47
CA GLU A 116 -5.20 10.50 1.45
C GLU A 116 -5.67 11.05 0.10
N ASN A 117 -5.34 10.37 -1.00
CA ASN A 117 -5.66 10.82 -2.37
C ASN A 117 -6.91 10.17 -2.98
N LEU A 118 -7.67 9.35 -2.21
CA LEU A 118 -8.80 8.57 -2.73
C LEU A 118 -9.84 9.44 -3.46
N GLY A 119 -10.20 10.58 -2.87
CA GLY A 119 -11.16 11.54 -3.44
C GLY A 119 -10.60 12.45 -4.53
N SER A 120 -9.29 12.41 -4.76
CA SER A 120 -8.59 13.27 -5.74
C SER A 120 -8.36 12.59 -7.08
N SER A 121 -8.86 11.36 -7.27
CA SER A 121 -8.82 10.68 -8.55
C SER A 121 -9.64 11.42 -9.61
N ARG A 122 -9.21 11.31 -10.88
CA ARG A 122 -9.90 11.90 -12.02
C ARG A 122 -11.36 11.44 -12.08
N GLU A 123 -11.58 10.15 -11.82
CA GLU A 123 -12.89 9.52 -11.86
C GLU A 123 -13.82 10.04 -10.76
N ALA A 124 -13.34 10.14 -9.51
CA ALA A 124 -14.13 10.68 -8.41
C ALA A 124 -14.50 12.16 -8.62
N LEU A 125 -13.52 12.97 -9.07
CA LEU A 125 -13.75 14.39 -9.33
C LEU A 125 -14.81 14.60 -10.42
N ARG A 126 -14.72 13.87 -11.54
CA ARG A 126 -15.72 13.95 -12.62
C ARG A 126 -17.09 13.43 -12.20
N ALA A 127 -17.14 12.38 -11.39
CA ALA A 127 -18.40 11.87 -10.85
C ALA A 127 -19.10 12.92 -9.98
N ILE A 128 -18.36 13.63 -9.14
CA ILE A 128 -18.91 14.70 -8.29
C ILE A 128 -19.26 15.94 -9.12
N GLU A 129 -18.43 16.32 -10.09
CA GLU A 129 -18.66 17.50 -10.93
C GLU A 129 -19.97 17.41 -11.70
N TYR A 130 -20.24 16.25 -12.32
CA TYR A 130 -21.41 16.05 -13.18
C TYR A 130 -22.66 15.55 -12.45
N ALA A 131 -22.55 15.16 -11.18
CA ALA A 131 -23.70 14.71 -10.40
C ALA A 131 -24.67 15.86 -10.06
N PRO A 132 -25.96 15.57 -9.85
CA PRO A 132 -26.87 16.51 -9.18
C PRO A 132 -26.51 16.66 -7.69
N ASP A 133 -26.94 17.75 -7.05
CA ASP A 133 -26.44 18.14 -5.72
C ASP A 133 -26.71 17.11 -4.62
N ASP A 134 -27.84 16.40 -4.67
CA ASP A 134 -28.17 15.30 -3.77
C ASP A 134 -27.20 14.12 -3.93
N VAL A 135 -26.86 13.79 -5.18
CA VAL A 135 -25.91 12.70 -5.49
C VAL A 135 -24.47 13.10 -5.19
N LYS A 136 -24.09 14.38 -5.29
CA LYS A 136 -22.77 14.86 -4.86
C LYS A 136 -22.53 14.59 -3.38
N VAL A 137 -23.52 14.92 -2.55
CA VAL A 137 -23.46 14.65 -1.10
C VAL A 137 -23.29 13.16 -0.85
N PHE A 138 -24.00 12.33 -1.60
CA PHE A 138 -23.86 10.87 -1.52
C PHE A 138 -22.44 10.41 -1.90
N TYR A 139 -21.89 10.80 -3.06
CA TYR A 139 -20.55 10.38 -3.50
C TYR A 139 -19.45 10.86 -2.56
N SER A 140 -19.48 12.13 -2.13
CA SER A 140 -18.50 12.64 -1.17
C SER A 140 -18.59 11.92 0.17
N GLY A 141 -19.81 11.65 0.65
CA GLY A 141 -20.04 10.90 1.88
C GLY A 141 -19.52 9.46 1.78
N GLU A 142 -19.69 8.82 0.63
CA GLU A 142 -19.25 7.45 0.40
C GLU A 142 -17.72 7.33 0.31
N ILE A 143 -17.06 8.28 -0.37
CA ILE A 143 -15.58 8.37 -0.38
C ILE A 143 -15.05 8.52 1.05
N GLU A 144 -15.64 9.41 1.84
CA GLU A 144 -15.24 9.64 3.23
C GLU A 144 -15.50 8.41 4.11
N ARG A 145 -16.62 7.71 3.91
CA ARG A 145 -16.93 6.46 4.60
C ARG A 145 -15.87 5.38 4.31
N ILE A 146 -15.48 5.23 3.05
CA ILE A 146 -14.45 4.28 2.61
C ILE A 146 -13.09 4.67 3.20
N LYS A 147 -12.75 5.96 3.15
CA LYS A 147 -11.51 6.50 3.73
C LYS A 147 -11.38 6.14 5.20
N ARG A 148 -12.42 6.41 6.00
CA ARG A 148 -12.44 6.05 7.44
C ARG A 148 -12.29 4.56 7.68
N LYS A 149 -12.95 3.73 6.86
CA LYS A 149 -12.81 2.28 6.95
C LYS A 149 -11.35 1.86 6.72
N TRP A 150 -10.73 2.35 5.65
CA TRP A 150 -9.34 2.01 5.33
C TRP A 150 -8.34 2.58 6.34
N GLU A 151 -8.59 3.76 6.90
CA GLU A 151 -7.80 4.32 8.00
C GLU A 151 -7.88 3.43 9.25
N ALA A 152 -9.07 2.95 9.59
CA ALA A 152 -9.25 2.03 10.72
C ALA A 152 -8.55 0.68 10.48
N ASP A 153 -8.62 0.16 9.25
CA ASP A 153 -7.94 -1.08 8.87
C ASP A 153 -6.40 -0.90 8.86
N LEU A 154 -5.88 0.28 8.49
CA LEU A 154 -4.44 0.57 8.42
C LEU A 154 -3.80 0.82 9.80
N ALA A 155 -4.52 1.44 10.73
CA ALA A 155 -4.03 1.81 12.07
C ALA A 155 -3.32 0.68 12.86
N PRO A 156 -3.84 -0.56 12.95
CA PRO A 156 -3.14 -1.63 13.66
C PRO A 156 -1.82 -2.04 13.00
N HIS A 157 -1.73 -1.96 11.67
CA HIS A 157 -0.52 -2.29 10.94
C HIS A 157 0.59 -1.25 11.19
N GLU A 158 0.23 0.03 11.22
CA GLU A 158 1.14 1.13 11.57
C GLU A 158 1.63 1.02 13.01
N ALA A 159 0.74 0.69 13.94
CA ALA A 159 1.11 0.45 15.33
C ALA A 159 2.10 -0.72 15.46
N ARG A 160 1.90 -1.80 14.69
CA ARG A 160 2.82 -2.95 14.67
C ARG A 160 4.18 -2.58 14.09
N GLU A 161 4.22 -1.84 12.97
CA GLU A 161 5.48 -1.38 12.36
C GLU A 161 6.24 -0.43 13.29
N ALA A 162 5.56 0.51 13.93
CA ALA A 162 6.15 1.41 14.92
C ALA A 162 6.70 0.65 16.14
N ALA A 163 5.98 -0.38 16.62
CA ALA A 163 6.45 -1.22 17.72
C ALA A 163 7.71 -2.03 17.33
N LEU A 164 7.75 -2.58 16.12
CA LEU A 164 8.93 -3.28 15.59
C LEU A 164 10.12 -2.33 15.44
N ALA A 165 9.89 -1.11 14.95
CA ALA A 165 10.93 -0.09 14.82
C ALA A 165 11.54 0.30 16.18
N ARG A 166 10.71 0.42 17.23
CA ARG A 166 11.17 0.66 18.61
C ARG A 166 12.02 -0.48 19.14
N ARG A 167 11.55 -1.73 19.00
CA ARG A 167 12.32 -2.93 19.42
C ARG A 167 13.68 -3.01 18.70
N ARG A 168 13.70 -2.77 17.40
CA ARG A 168 14.96 -2.72 16.62
C ARG A 168 15.87 -1.59 17.08
N ALA A 169 15.33 -0.44 17.50
CA ALA A 169 16.12 0.67 18.02
C ALA A 169 16.68 0.40 19.42
N GLU A 170 15.91 -0.24 20.30
CA GLU A 170 16.37 -0.69 21.62
C GLU A 170 17.49 -1.73 21.47
N GLN A 171 17.30 -2.73 20.61
CA GLN A 171 18.31 -3.75 20.37
C GLN A 171 19.61 -3.15 19.81
N ARG A 172 19.54 -2.17 18.90
CA ARG A 172 20.74 -1.45 18.44
C ARG A 172 21.47 -0.75 19.59
N LYS A 173 20.75 -0.12 20.53
CA LYS A 173 21.37 0.52 21.70
C LYS A 173 22.04 -0.51 22.61
N GLU A 174 21.37 -1.63 22.87
CA GLU A 174 21.96 -2.73 23.66
C GLU A 174 23.21 -3.31 22.99
N ASP A 175 23.18 -3.47 21.66
CA ASP A 175 24.32 -3.98 20.90
C ASP A 175 25.49 -2.99 20.92
N GLU A 176 25.23 -1.68 20.77
CA GLU A 176 26.23 -0.61 20.93
C GLU A 176 26.81 -0.56 22.34
N GLU A 177 26.00 -0.76 23.39
CA GLU A 177 26.46 -0.82 24.78
C GLU A 177 27.35 -2.03 25.03
N LYS A 178 26.95 -3.22 24.55
CA LYS A 178 27.78 -4.44 24.62
C LYS A 178 29.09 -4.29 23.86
N GLU A 179 29.09 -3.59 22.72
CA GLU A 179 30.31 -3.33 21.96
C GLU A 179 31.27 -2.41 22.74
N LYS A 180 30.76 -1.34 23.34
CA LYS A 180 31.55 -0.45 24.23
C LYS A 180 32.08 -1.20 25.45
N GLU A 181 31.28 -2.08 26.05
CA GLU A 181 31.71 -2.91 27.18
C GLU A 181 32.86 -3.85 26.79
N LYS A 182 32.75 -4.52 25.63
CA LYS A 182 33.82 -5.36 25.07
C LYS A 182 35.08 -4.55 24.81
N GLU A 183 34.96 -3.37 24.22
CA GLU A 183 36.08 -2.47 23.94
C GLU A 183 36.79 -2.02 25.24
N ASN A 184 36.02 -1.62 26.24
CA ASN A 184 36.54 -1.21 27.54
C ASN A 184 37.23 -2.38 28.27
N THR A 185 36.65 -3.58 28.21
CA THR A 185 37.24 -4.80 28.76
C THR A 185 38.57 -5.12 28.08
N MET A 186 38.62 -5.05 26.75
CA MET A 186 39.84 -5.29 25.97
C MET A 186 40.94 -4.26 26.30
N LYS A 187 40.58 -2.98 26.41
CA LYS A 187 41.50 -1.92 26.85
C LYS A 187 42.02 -2.16 28.27
N GLY A 188 41.18 -2.65 29.19
CA GLY A 188 41.56 -3.02 30.55
C GLY A 188 42.61 -4.15 30.59
N ILE A 189 42.35 -5.24 29.86
CA ILE A 189 43.29 -6.38 29.76
C ILE A 189 44.63 -5.93 29.16
N GLY A 190 44.62 -5.09 28.12
CA GLY A 190 45.84 -4.54 27.53
C GLY A 190 46.68 -3.74 28.53
N ARG A 191 46.06 -2.90 29.37
CA ARG A 191 46.77 -2.14 30.42
C ARG A 191 47.41 -3.07 31.46
N ILE A 192 46.72 -4.12 31.88
CA ILE A 192 47.25 -5.11 32.83
C ILE A 192 48.47 -5.83 32.25
N MET A 193 48.39 -6.27 30.98
CA MET A 193 49.52 -6.90 30.31
C MET A 193 50.76 -5.99 30.24
N VAL A 194 50.59 -4.72 29.87
CA VAL A 194 51.70 -3.76 29.79
C VAL A 194 52.36 -3.56 31.16
N VAL A 195 51.57 -3.38 32.22
CA VAL A 195 52.10 -3.25 33.60
C VAL A 195 52.85 -4.51 34.02
N GLY A 196 52.31 -5.69 33.74
CA GLY A 196 52.97 -6.97 34.04
C GLY A 196 54.31 -7.13 33.33
N ILE A 197 54.40 -6.74 32.07
CA ILE A 197 55.66 -6.75 31.30
C ILE A 197 56.69 -5.79 31.90
N VAL A 198 56.30 -4.55 32.21
CA VAL A 198 57.21 -3.56 32.81
C VAL A 198 57.71 -4.01 34.19
N LEU A 199 56.83 -4.53 35.03
CA LEU A 199 57.20 -5.04 36.36
C LEU A 199 58.20 -6.20 36.25
N SER A 200 58.00 -7.10 35.30
CA SER A 200 58.91 -8.22 35.03
C SER A 200 60.30 -7.73 34.59
N LEU A 201 60.36 -6.72 33.71
CA LEU A 201 61.62 -6.11 33.28
C LEU A 201 62.36 -5.42 34.43
N LEU A 202 61.63 -4.75 35.34
CA LEU A 202 62.23 -4.12 36.52
C LEU A 202 62.83 -5.15 37.49
N VAL A 203 62.15 -6.29 37.70
CA VAL A 203 62.67 -7.38 38.54
C VAL A 203 63.99 -7.92 37.97
N VAL A 204 64.06 -8.14 36.65
CA VAL A 204 65.29 -8.58 35.97
C VAL A 204 66.43 -7.56 36.12
N ALA A 205 66.13 -6.26 36.03
CA ALA A 205 67.14 -5.21 36.22
C ALA A 205 67.65 -5.12 37.68
N SER A 206 66.82 -5.44 38.68
CA SER A 206 67.24 -5.44 40.09
C SER A 206 68.03 -6.68 40.53
N THR A 207 68.04 -7.76 39.76
CA THR A 207 68.87 -8.94 40.04
C THR A 207 70.33 -8.81 39.56
N ASP A 208 70.69 -7.76 38.83
CA ASP A 208 72.07 -7.54 38.34
C ASP A 208 72.99 -6.79 39.33
N SER A 209 72.56 -6.57 40.57
CA SER A 209 73.36 -5.86 41.58
C SER A 209 73.50 -6.61 42.91
N SER A 210 73.91 -7.88 42.84
CA SER A 210 74.64 -8.51 43.96
C SER A 210 75.64 -9.56 43.49
N VAL A 211 76.94 -9.20 43.58
CA VAL A 211 78.10 -10.05 43.96
C VAL A 211 78.37 -11.27 43.04
N GLY A 212 79.46 -11.33 42.29
CA GLY A 212 80.84 -11.37 42.78
C GLY A 212 81.33 -12.82 42.88
N THR A 213 82.18 -13.22 41.93
CA THR A 213 83.21 -14.30 41.98
C THR A 213 82.81 -15.74 42.34
N GLY A 214 83.04 -16.67 41.40
CA GLY A 214 83.76 -17.93 41.67
C GLY A 214 83.00 -19.27 41.61
N ILE A 215 83.42 -20.09 40.64
CA ILE A 215 83.69 -21.55 40.73
C ILE A 215 82.49 -22.55 40.83
N ASP A 216 82.42 -23.38 39.78
CA ASP A 216 82.01 -24.79 39.63
C ASP A 216 80.58 -25.34 39.94
N SER A 217 80.07 -26.07 38.93
CA SER A 217 78.94 -27.02 38.75
C SER A 217 78.48 -27.93 39.93
N PRO A 218 77.41 -28.77 39.83
CA PRO A 218 76.22 -28.81 38.95
C PRO A 218 74.87 -28.98 39.73
N ALA A 219 73.75 -29.05 39.00
CA ALA A 219 72.43 -29.57 39.39
C ALA A 219 71.50 -28.68 40.26
N CYS A 220 70.45 -28.16 39.63
CA CYS A 220 69.09 -28.14 40.19
C CYS A 220 68.07 -28.04 39.06
N TRP A 221 67.47 -29.19 38.74
CA TRP A 221 66.18 -29.27 38.07
C TRP A 221 65.12 -28.63 38.97
N GLY A 222 64.29 -27.74 38.44
CA GLY A 222 63.05 -27.33 39.11
C GLY A 222 62.80 -25.82 39.17
N ALA A 223 62.59 -25.17 38.02
CA ALA A 223 61.93 -23.85 38.00
C ALA A 223 61.34 -23.42 36.63
N PHE A 224 61.32 -24.26 35.60
CA PHE A 224 60.80 -23.86 34.27
C PHE A 224 59.34 -24.26 33.99
N SER A 225 58.64 -24.85 34.97
CA SER A 225 57.30 -25.42 34.75
C SER A 225 56.13 -24.54 35.21
N PHE A 226 56.35 -23.37 35.81
CA PHE A 226 55.24 -22.57 36.36
C PHE A 226 54.73 -21.44 35.46
N TRP A 227 55.53 -20.95 34.51
CA TRP A 227 55.10 -19.91 33.55
C TRP A 227 54.61 -20.46 32.20
N GLY A 228 54.94 -21.70 31.86
CA GLY A 228 54.44 -22.34 30.63
C GLY A 228 52.95 -22.72 30.68
N CYS A 229 52.36 -22.91 31.86
CA CYS A 229 50.95 -23.31 31.98
C CYS A 229 49.94 -22.15 31.86
N LEU A 230 50.33 -20.91 32.17
CA LEU A 230 49.42 -19.76 32.11
C LEU A 230 49.21 -19.21 30.69
N LEU A 231 50.18 -19.38 29.79
CA LEU A 231 50.05 -18.99 28.38
C LEU A 231 49.34 -20.05 27.51
N GLY A 232 49.27 -21.31 27.98
CA GLY A 232 48.62 -22.40 27.24
C GLY A 232 47.09 -22.43 27.37
N TRP A 233 46.52 -21.95 28.49
CA TRP A 233 45.07 -22.00 28.72
C TRP A 233 44.32 -20.74 28.29
N GLY A 234 45.03 -19.62 28.07
CA GLY A 234 44.41 -18.36 27.63
C GLY A 234 43.97 -18.36 26.16
N LEU A 235 44.60 -19.15 25.29
CA LEU A 235 44.28 -19.16 23.85
C LEU A 235 43.14 -20.10 23.46
N THR A 236 42.73 -21.05 24.30
CA THR A 236 41.69 -22.05 23.95
C THR A 236 40.27 -21.56 24.25
N VAL A 237 40.08 -20.50 25.03
CA VAL A 237 38.75 -19.95 25.35
C VAL A 237 38.30 -18.85 24.38
N MET A 238 39.17 -18.40 23.47
CA MET A 238 38.87 -17.30 22.53
C MET A 238 38.31 -17.75 21.17
N MET A 239 38.09 -19.06 20.98
CA MET A 239 37.43 -19.64 19.80
C MET A 239 36.32 -20.61 20.23
N ARG A 240 35.26 -20.09 20.84
CA ARG A 240 33.94 -20.71 20.82
C ARG A 240 32.83 -19.70 21.02
#